data_AF-A0A7S2FCB3-F1
#
_entry.id   AF-A0A7S2FCB3-F1
#
_cell.length_a   1.000
_cell.length_b   1.000
_cell.length_c   1.000
_cell.angle_alpha   90.00
_cell.angle_beta   90.00
_cell.angle_gamma   90.00
#
_symmetry.space_group_name_H-M   'P 1'
#
loop_
_entity.id
_entity.type
_entity.pdbx_description
1 polymer ?
#
loop_
_entity_poly.entity_id
_entity_poly.type
_entity_poly.pdbx_seq_one_letter_code
_entity_poly.pdbx_strand_id
1 'polypeptide(L)'
;FASREFQEAINLYSQAIAADPLDKTLFANRSAAYLAQGRAEEAYQDALKAVKLSEGKWTKAFYRMGCAALARMENKDALMAFNAGLQLEPLNEELRKKQKVANKRHRKEAKRLISEVRTQRKDLVLALREARRDDTKLLMMNQYKQAMSSPDWDVEDFDWRPTFLPRMRQTKIDADITKQTKAHITSIAGYVRSLGELE
;
A
#
# COMPACT_ATOMS: atom_id res chain seq x y z
N PHE A 1 -21.30 22.10 24.77
CA PHE A 1 -21.39 23.56 24.52
C PHE A 1 -20.61 23.96 23.27
N ALA A 2 -19.29 23.73 23.20
CA ALA A 2 -18.46 24.11 22.04
C ALA A 2 -18.94 23.63 20.65
N SER A 3 -19.54 22.44 20.53
CA SER A 3 -20.02 21.89 19.24
C SER A 3 -21.06 22.77 18.55
N ARG A 4 -21.92 23.44 19.32
CA ARG A 4 -22.99 24.31 18.81
C ARG A 4 -22.41 25.64 18.32
N GLU A 5 -21.44 26.18 19.04
CA GLU A 5 -20.70 27.40 18.69
C GLU A 5 -19.91 27.22 17.38
N PHE A 6 -19.33 26.05 17.13
CA PHE A 6 -18.62 25.79 15.87
C PHE A 6 -19.56 25.74 14.65
N GLN A 7 -20.80 25.24 14.80
CA GLN A 7 -21.77 25.21 13.70
C GLN A 7 -22.21 26.62 13.34
N GLU A 8 -22.47 27.46 14.34
CA GLU A 8 -22.80 28.87 14.15
C GLU A 8 -21.63 29.62 13.50
N ALA A 9 -20.39 29.37 13.93
CA ALA A 9 -19.20 29.94 13.31
C ALA A 9 -19.07 29.54 11.82
N ILE A 10 -19.32 28.28 11.48
CA ILE A 10 -19.29 27.82 10.08
C ILE A 10 -20.35 28.55 9.23
N ASN A 11 -21.55 28.76 9.77
CA ASN A 11 -22.61 29.47 9.08
C ASN A 11 -22.23 30.94 8.84
N LEU A 12 -21.70 31.62 9.87
CA LEU A 12 -21.22 33.00 9.76
C LEU A 12 -20.07 33.13 8.76
N TYR A 13 -19.07 32.23 8.81
CA TYR A 13 -17.99 32.22 7.82
C TYR A 13 -18.51 31.96 6.40
N SER A 14 -19.54 31.13 6.24
CA SER A 14 -20.12 30.87 4.92
C SER A 14 -20.85 32.10 4.36
N GLN A 15 -21.53 32.87 5.21
CA GLN A 15 -22.11 34.16 4.82
C GLN A 15 -21.02 35.18 4.49
N ALA A 16 -19.95 35.25 5.29
CA ALA A 16 -18.81 36.13 5.02
C ALA A 16 -18.12 35.79 3.70
N ILE A 17 -17.94 34.50 3.38
CA ILE A 17 -17.37 34.03 2.10
C ILE A 17 -18.30 34.35 0.93
N ALA A 18 -19.62 34.36 1.13
CA ALA A 18 -20.57 34.77 0.09
C ALA A 18 -20.46 36.28 -0.21
N ALA A 19 -20.09 37.10 0.79
CA ALA A 19 -19.85 38.52 0.62
C ALA A 19 -18.46 38.82 0.02
N ASP A 20 -17.41 38.12 0.49
CA ASP A 20 -16.05 38.21 -0.06
C ASP A 20 -15.47 36.81 -0.32
N PRO A 21 -15.54 36.31 -1.57
CA PRO A 21 -15.04 34.99 -1.93
C PRO A 21 -13.52 34.94 -2.13
N LEU A 22 -12.81 36.06 -2.04
CA LEU A 22 -11.36 36.13 -2.27
C LEU A 22 -10.54 36.14 -0.97
N ASP A 23 -11.18 36.35 0.18
CA ASP A 23 -10.48 36.36 1.46
C ASP A 23 -10.05 34.95 1.91
N LYS A 24 -8.75 34.68 1.74
CA LYS A 24 -8.07 33.46 2.21
C LYS A 24 -8.23 33.20 3.71
N THR A 25 -8.39 34.23 4.53
CA THR A 25 -8.46 34.09 6.00
C THR A 25 -9.77 33.46 6.44
N LEU A 26 -10.88 33.78 5.75
CA LEU A 26 -12.19 33.19 6.01
C LEU A 26 -12.19 31.69 5.74
N PHE A 27 -11.61 31.25 4.63
CA PHE A 27 -11.44 29.82 4.33
C PHE A 27 -10.57 29.11 5.37
N ALA A 28 -9.45 29.72 5.78
CA ALA A 28 -8.58 29.14 6.81
C ALA A 28 -9.27 29.02 8.18
N ASN A 29 -10.07 30.01 8.57
CA ASN A 29 -10.80 29.99 9.85
C ASN A 29 -11.98 29.01 9.81
N ARG A 30 -12.72 28.95 8.69
CA ARG A 30 -13.78 27.95 8.48
C ARG A 30 -13.23 26.52 8.50
N SER A 31 -12.04 26.30 7.90
CA SER A 31 -11.38 24.99 7.97
C SER A 31 -11.08 24.55 9.40
N ALA A 32 -10.70 25.47 10.29
CA ALA A 32 -10.44 25.17 11.69
C ALA A 32 -11.73 24.81 12.44
N ALA A 33 -12.83 25.51 12.15
CA ALA A 33 -14.15 25.19 12.70
C ALA A 33 -14.66 23.82 12.23
N TYR A 34 -14.46 23.47 10.95
CA TYR A 34 -14.78 22.14 10.44
C TYR A 34 -13.96 21.03 11.12
N LEU A 35 -12.66 21.26 11.38
CA LEU A 35 -11.86 20.30 12.15
C LEU A 35 -12.35 20.12 13.57
N ALA A 36 -12.78 21.19 14.23
CA ALA A 36 -13.35 21.12 15.58
C ALA A 36 -14.66 20.30 15.63
N GLN A 37 -15.40 20.23 14.52
CA GLN A 37 -16.57 19.37 14.36
C GLN A 37 -16.25 17.93 13.90
N GLY A 38 -14.99 17.62 13.58
CA GLY A 38 -14.62 16.32 13.01
C GLY A 38 -14.91 16.18 11.51
N ARG A 39 -15.29 17.26 10.84
CA ARG A 39 -15.55 17.32 9.39
C ARG A 39 -14.23 17.54 8.63
N ALA A 40 -13.42 16.48 8.59
CA ALA A 40 -12.04 16.56 8.09
C ALA A 40 -11.96 16.82 6.57
N GLU A 41 -12.92 16.30 5.79
CA GLU A 41 -12.93 16.46 4.34
C GLU A 41 -13.18 17.92 3.95
N GLU A 42 -14.22 18.52 4.51
CA GLU A 42 -14.60 19.90 4.25
C GLU A 42 -13.52 20.87 4.74
N ALA A 43 -12.89 20.57 5.87
CA ALA A 43 -11.74 21.31 6.36
C ALA A 43 -10.57 21.28 5.36
N TYR A 44 -10.28 20.13 4.77
CA TYR A 44 -9.18 20.00 3.81
C TYR A 44 -9.44 20.81 2.54
N GLN A 45 -10.67 20.77 2.02
CA GLN A 45 -11.07 21.54 0.84
C GLN A 45 -10.94 23.06 1.07
N ASP A 46 -11.38 23.54 2.24
CA ASP A 46 -11.24 24.95 2.59
C ASP A 46 -9.79 25.36 2.82
N ALA A 47 -8.99 24.52 3.47
CA ALA A 47 -7.56 24.78 3.65
C ALA A 47 -6.82 24.81 2.31
N LEU A 48 -7.17 23.94 1.36
CA LEU A 48 -6.65 23.97 -0.01
C LEU A 48 -7.00 25.27 -0.73
N LYS A 49 -8.25 25.75 -0.62
CA LYS A 49 -8.66 27.05 -1.17
C LYS A 49 -7.88 28.20 -0.55
N ALA A 50 -7.68 28.18 0.77
CA ALA A 50 -6.87 29.19 1.46
C ALA A 50 -5.41 29.20 0.96
N VAL A 51 -4.81 28.03 0.72
CA VAL A 51 -3.46 27.91 0.14
C VAL A 51 -3.43 28.50 -1.29
N LYS A 52 -4.41 28.14 -2.13
CA LYS A 52 -4.51 28.64 -3.51
C LYS A 52 -4.67 30.16 -3.58
N LEU A 53 -5.59 30.72 -2.78
CA LEU A 53 -5.81 32.17 -2.69
C LEU A 53 -4.60 32.92 -2.10
N SER A 54 -3.78 32.24 -1.31
CA SER A 54 -2.54 32.82 -0.76
C SER A 54 -1.33 32.73 -1.69
N GLU A 55 -1.49 32.20 -2.91
CA GLU A 55 -0.41 31.89 -3.86
C GLU A 55 0.71 31.04 -3.24
N GLY A 56 0.39 30.24 -2.22
CA GLY A 56 1.38 29.43 -1.51
C GLY A 56 2.42 30.24 -0.72
N LYS A 57 2.15 31.51 -0.37
CA LYS A 57 3.05 32.37 0.42
C LYS A 57 2.66 32.45 1.90
N TRP A 58 1.63 31.71 2.33
CA TRP A 58 1.06 31.84 3.68
C TRP A 58 1.22 30.58 4.53
N THR A 59 2.15 30.62 5.48
CA THR A 59 2.51 29.50 6.36
C THR A 59 1.32 28.96 7.17
N LYS A 60 0.44 29.85 7.66
CA LYS A 60 -0.74 29.44 8.44
C LYS A 60 -1.72 28.60 7.62
N ALA A 61 -1.87 28.87 6.31
CA ALA A 61 -2.71 28.04 5.44
C ALA A 61 -2.15 26.63 5.29
N PHE A 62 -0.83 26.48 5.10
CA PHE A 62 -0.18 25.17 5.09
C PHE A 62 -0.32 24.43 6.42
N TYR A 63 -0.25 25.14 7.54
CA TYR A 63 -0.52 24.56 8.86
C TYR A 63 -1.94 23.99 8.97
N ARG A 64 -2.96 24.76 8.53
CA ARG A 64 -4.36 24.32 8.52
C ARG A 64 -4.56 23.13 7.60
N MET A 65 -3.98 23.17 6.40
CA MET A 65 -4.03 22.08 5.42
C MET A 65 -3.41 20.80 5.97
N GLY A 66 -2.21 20.87 6.56
CA GLY A 66 -1.56 19.71 7.16
C GLY A 66 -2.33 19.15 8.35
N CYS A 67 -2.96 20.00 9.17
CA CYS A 67 -3.83 19.54 10.26
C CYS A 67 -5.09 18.85 9.73
N ALA A 68 -5.68 19.35 8.65
CA ALA A 68 -6.85 18.73 8.03
C ALA A 68 -6.51 17.38 7.38
N ALA A 69 -5.40 17.29 6.66
CA ALA A 69 -4.90 16.04 6.10
C ALA A 69 -4.61 14.99 7.21
N LEU A 70 -4.05 15.41 8.35
CA LEU A 70 -3.88 14.54 9.52
C LEU A 70 -5.18 14.01 10.10
N ALA A 71 -6.27 14.80 10.06
CA ALA A 71 -7.58 14.39 10.52
C ALA A 71 -8.26 13.43 9.53
N ARG A 72 -8.00 13.60 8.22
CA ARG A 72 -8.44 12.70 7.14
C ARG A 72 -7.65 11.38 7.07
N MET A 73 -6.61 11.23 7.91
CA MET A 73 -5.67 10.10 7.92
C MET A 73 -4.73 10.03 6.70
N GLU A 74 -4.68 11.07 5.88
CA GLU A 74 -3.77 11.18 4.72
C GLU A 74 -2.41 11.73 5.16
N ASN A 75 -1.57 10.84 5.69
CA ASN A 75 -0.29 11.24 6.30
C ASN A 75 0.72 11.80 5.28
N LYS A 76 0.63 11.38 4.00
CA LYS A 76 1.53 11.85 2.92
C LYS A 76 1.28 13.32 2.58
N ASP A 77 0.02 13.66 2.34
CA ASP A 77 -0.41 15.02 2.02
C ASP A 77 -0.13 15.97 3.19
N ALA A 78 -0.34 15.50 4.42
CA ALA A 78 0.04 16.26 5.61
C ALA A 78 1.54 16.58 5.65
N LEU A 79 2.41 15.62 5.31
CA LEU A 79 3.85 15.83 5.25
C LEU A 79 4.24 16.85 4.17
N MET A 80 3.65 16.75 2.98
CA MET A 80 3.88 17.70 1.90
C MET A 80 3.49 19.12 2.30
N ALA A 81 2.30 19.29 2.90
CA ALA A 81 1.82 20.58 3.38
C ALA A 81 2.75 21.19 4.45
N PHE A 82 3.18 20.40 5.45
CA PHE A 82 4.10 20.89 6.46
C PHE A 82 5.50 21.18 5.90
N ASN A 83 5.98 20.40 4.94
CA ASN A 83 7.26 20.68 4.28
C ASN A 83 7.19 22.00 3.50
N ALA A 84 6.12 22.24 2.74
CA ALA A 84 5.91 23.50 2.02
C ALA A 84 5.85 24.70 2.98
N GLY A 85 5.14 24.57 4.11
CA GLY A 85 5.12 25.63 5.13
C GLY A 85 6.49 25.85 5.79
N LEU A 86 7.28 24.80 6.03
CA LEU A 86 8.65 24.93 6.56
C LEU A 86 9.64 25.52 5.56
N GLN A 87 9.39 25.41 4.25
CA GLN A 87 10.18 26.11 3.24
C GLN A 87 9.99 27.64 3.33
N LEU A 88 8.79 28.09 3.69
CA LEU A 88 8.49 29.51 3.91
C LEU A 88 9.05 30.00 5.24
N GLU A 89 8.78 29.26 6.32
CA GLU A 89 9.23 29.60 7.69
C GLU A 89 9.99 28.42 8.32
N PRO A 90 11.31 28.32 8.09
CA PRO A 90 12.12 27.22 8.62
C PRO A 90 12.21 27.19 10.16
N LEU A 91 12.02 28.33 10.80
CA LEU A 91 12.11 28.52 12.26
C LEU A 91 10.83 28.16 13.01
N ASN A 92 9.74 27.84 12.31
CA ASN A 92 8.45 27.60 12.94
C ASN A 92 8.43 26.24 13.67
N GLU A 93 8.55 26.28 15.00
CA GLU A 93 8.57 25.08 15.84
C GLU A 93 7.26 24.29 15.80
N GLU A 94 6.11 24.96 15.71
CA GLU A 94 4.81 24.30 15.72
C GLU A 94 4.62 23.41 14.50
N LEU A 95 4.98 23.92 13.31
CA LEU A 95 4.99 23.15 12.08
C LEU A 95 5.91 21.93 12.20
N ARG A 96 7.12 22.13 12.75
CA ARG A 96 8.10 21.05 12.93
C ARG A 96 7.59 19.95 13.87
N LYS A 97 6.92 20.34 14.96
CA LYS A 97 6.27 19.40 15.89
C LYS A 97 5.19 18.59 15.17
N LYS A 98 4.32 19.24 14.39
CA LYS A 98 3.26 18.56 13.61
C LYS A 98 3.81 17.66 12.50
N GLN A 99 4.84 18.10 11.78
CA GLN A 99 5.54 17.31 10.77
C GLN A 99 6.12 16.01 11.36
N LYS A 100 6.76 16.09 12.54
CA LYS A 100 7.26 14.89 13.26
C LYS A 100 6.14 13.92 13.59
N VAL A 101 4.98 14.40 14.04
CA VAL A 101 3.79 13.58 14.31
C VAL A 101 3.29 12.90 13.03
N ALA A 102 3.18 13.65 11.93
CA ALA A 102 2.79 13.11 10.62
C ALA A 102 3.76 12.04 10.13
N ASN A 103 5.08 12.27 10.26
CA ASN A 103 6.10 11.32 9.85
C ASN A 103 6.05 10.04 10.69
N LYS A 104 5.83 10.15 12.01
CA LYS A 104 5.66 8.99 12.89
C LYS A 104 4.45 8.15 12.48
N ARG A 105 3.31 8.78 12.16
CA ARG A 105 2.11 8.08 11.67
C ARG A 105 2.36 7.40 10.32
N HIS A 106 2.92 8.13 9.36
CA HIS A 106 3.28 7.59 8.04
C HIS A 106 4.23 6.38 8.13
N ARG A 107 5.29 6.48 8.96
CA ARG A 107 6.22 5.36 9.18
C ARG A 107 5.55 4.14 9.82
N LYS A 108 4.61 4.35 10.76
CA LYS A 108 3.87 3.26 11.40
C LYS A 108 2.97 2.55 10.39
N GLU A 109 2.26 3.32 9.57
CA GLU A 109 1.41 2.81 8.50
C GLU A 109 2.22 2.04 7.45
N ALA A 110 3.34 2.60 6.97
CA ALA A 110 4.22 1.93 6.03
C ALA A 110 4.76 0.59 6.60
N LYS A 111 5.18 0.57 7.87
CA LYS A 111 5.61 -0.67 8.54
C LYS A 111 4.50 -1.71 8.61
N ARG A 112 3.27 -1.28 8.91
CA ARG A 112 2.09 -2.16 8.96
C ARG A 112 1.83 -2.78 7.58
N LEU A 113 1.78 -1.97 6.53
CA LEU A 113 1.57 -2.45 5.16
C LEU A 113 2.68 -3.42 4.72
N ILE A 114 3.95 -3.12 5.03
CA ILE A 114 5.06 -4.04 4.74
C ILE A 114 4.88 -5.38 5.47
N SER A 115 4.43 -5.35 6.72
CA SER A 115 4.19 -6.58 7.48
C SER A 115 3.02 -7.40 6.92
N GLU A 116 1.94 -6.75 6.47
CA GLU A 116 0.77 -7.38 5.85
C GLU A 116 1.13 -7.99 4.48
N VAL A 117 1.89 -7.28 3.65
CA VAL A 117 2.39 -7.82 2.37
C VAL A 117 3.31 -9.03 2.62
N ARG A 118 4.11 -8.99 3.69
CA ARG A 118 4.99 -10.11 4.06
C ARG A 118 4.20 -11.34 4.48
N THR A 119 3.08 -11.20 5.18
CA THR A 119 2.21 -12.34 5.55
C THR A 119 1.49 -12.87 4.31
N GLN A 120 0.84 -12.00 3.53
CA GLN A 120 0.15 -12.38 2.29
C GLN A 120 1.07 -13.15 1.32
N ARG A 121 2.32 -12.69 1.17
CA ARG A 121 3.32 -13.39 0.35
C ARG A 121 3.65 -14.79 0.89
N LYS A 122 3.73 -14.97 2.20
CA LYS A 122 3.98 -16.29 2.82
C LYS A 122 2.80 -17.21 2.57
N ASP A 123 1.58 -16.71 2.77
CA ASP A 123 0.36 -17.49 2.60
C ASP A 123 0.18 -17.92 1.14
N LEU A 124 0.46 -17.01 0.20
CA LEU A 124 0.48 -17.34 -1.24
C LEU A 124 1.49 -18.45 -1.58
N VAL A 125 2.70 -18.40 -0.99
CA VAL A 125 3.71 -19.45 -1.22
C VAL A 125 3.26 -20.80 -0.65
N LEU A 126 2.56 -20.82 0.48
CA LEU A 126 2.00 -22.04 1.05
C LEU A 126 0.87 -22.59 0.16
N ALA A 127 -0.06 -21.75 -0.28
CA ALA A 127 -1.14 -22.12 -1.18
C ALA A 127 -0.61 -22.69 -2.51
N LEU A 128 0.43 -22.08 -3.09
CA LEU A 128 1.07 -22.60 -4.30
C LEU A 128 1.76 -23.96 -4.08
N ARG A 129 2.29 -24.22 -2.88
CA ARG A 129 2.87 -25.53 -2.53
C ARG A 129 1.79 -26.59 -2.35
N GLU A 130 0.64 -26.22 -1.79
CA GLU A 130 -0.54 -27.09 -1.66
C GLU A 130 -1.10 -27.46 -3.03
N ALA A 131 -1.35 -26.48 -3.88
CA ALA A 131 -1.81 -26.72 -5.26
C ALA A 131 -0.87 -27.68 -6.01
N ARG A 132 0.46 -27.50 -5.91
CA ARG A 132 1.43 -28.44 -6.51
C ARG A 132 1.31 -29.85 -5.94
N ARG A 133 1.08 -30.00 -4.63
CA ARG A 133 0.88 -31.31 -4.01
C ARG A 133 -0.38 -31.98 -4.55
N ASP A 134 -1.47 -31.22 -4.66
CA ASP A 134 -2.75 -31.72 -5.18
C ASP A 134 -2.63 -32.13 -6.66
N ASP A 135 -1.97 -31.33 -7.49
CA ASP A 135 -1.67 -31.67 -8.89
C ASP A 135 -0.87 -32.96 -9.00
N THR A 136 0.19 -33.12 -8.19
CA THR A 136 0.97 -34.36 -8.19
C THR A 136 0.15 -35.57 -7.74
N LYS A 137 -0.76 -35.40 -6.77
CA LYS A 137 -1.65 -36.46 -6.30
C LYS A 137 -2.65 -36.86 -7.39
N LEU A 138 -3.17 -35.90 -8.15
CA LEU A 138 -4.08 -36.14 -9.26
C LEU A 138 -3.39 -36.91 -10.40
N LEU A 139 -2.17 -36.49 -10.77
CA LEU A 139 -1.36 -37.17 -11.78
C LEU A 139 -1.10 -38.63 -11.40
N MET A 140 -0.71 -38.89 -10.15
CA MET A 140 -0.50 -40.23 -9.63
C MET A 140 -1.77 -41.08 -9.65
N MET A 141 -2.91 -40.51 -9.23
CA MET A 141 -4.20 -41.19 -9.25
C MET A 141 -4.62 -41.54 -10.69
N ASN A 142 -4.42 -40.63 -11.65
CA ASN A 142 -4.75 -40.87 -13.05
C ASN A 142 -3.85 -41.95 -13.66
N GLN A 143 -2.55 -41.94 -13.38
CA GLN A 143 -1.62 -43.00 -13.80
C GLN A 143 -2.02 -44.36 -13.22
N TYR A 144 -2.39 -44.40 -11.94
CA TYR A 144 -2.89 -45.62 -11.30
C TYR A 144 -4.16 -46.14 -11.97
N LYS A 145 -5.15 -45.28 -12.23
CA LYS A 145 -6.39 -45.65 -12.93
C LYS A 145 -6.10 -46.21 -14.33
N GLN A 146 -5.17 -45.62 -15.07
CA GLN A 146 -4.76 -46.11 -16.38
C GLN A 146 -4.11 -47.50 -16.29
N ALA A 147 -3.20 -47.72 -15.33
CA ALA A 147 -2.58 -49.02 -15.11
C ALA A 147 -3.58 -50.11 -14.69
N MET A 148 -4.59 -49.75 -13.89
CA MET A 148 -5.65 -50.66 -13.45
C MET A 148 -6.74 -50.88 -14.51
N SER A 149 -6.77 -50.07 -15.58
CA SER A 149 -7.80 -50.08 -16.62
C SER A 149 -7.40 -50.88 -17.88
N SER A 150 -6.36 -51.73 -17.82
CA SER A 150 -5.98 -52.54 -18.99
C SER A 150 -6.72 -53.90 -19.04
N PRO A 151 -7.03 -54.45 -20.25
CA PRO A 151 -7.95 -55.58 -20.45
C PRO A 151 -7.50 -56.91 -19.82
N ASP A 152 -8.44 -57.63 -19.21
CA ASP A 152 -8.39 -59.00 -18.70
C ASP A 152 -7.04 -59.47 -18.11
N TRP A 153 -6.94 -59.32 -16.79
CA TRP A 153 -5.85 -59.85 -15.97
C TRP A 153 -5.90 -61.38 -15.97
N ASP A 154 -4.93 -62.04 -16.60
CA ASP A 154 -4.78 -63.49 -16.48
C ASP A 154 -4.05 -63.83 -15.17
N VAL A 155 -4.71 -64.60 -14.30
CA VAL A 155 -4.30 -64.80 -12.89
C VAL A 155 -3.03 -65.68 -12.77
N GLU A 156 -2.60 -66.32 -13.86
CA GLU A 156 -1.48 -67.26 -13.87
C GLU A 156 -0.15 -66.69 -14.40
N ASP A 157 -0.09 -65.41 -14.79
CA ASP A 157 1.15 -64.81 -15.29
C ASP A 157 2.05 -64.33 -14.13
N PHE A 158 2.81 -65.27 -13.53
CA PHE A 158 3.66 -65.04 -12.35
C PHE A 158 4.94 -64.23 -12.63
N ASP A 159 5.30 -64.00 -13.90
CA ASP A 159 6.57 -63.35 -14.28
C ASP A 159 6.48 -61.81 -14.28
N TRP A 160 5.29 -61.23 -14.23
CA TRP A 160 5.09 -59.79 -14.14
C TRP A 160 4.37 -59.39 -12.85
N ARG A 161 5.10 -59.45 -11.74
CA ARG A 161 4.75 -58.60 -10.59
C ARG A 161 5.35 -57.22 -10.83
N PRO A 162 4.56 -56.17 -11.10
CA PRO A 162 5.13 -54.85 -11.18
C PRO A 162 5.65 -54.54 -9.77
N THR A 163 6.96 -54.39 -9.66
CA THR A 163 7.62 -53.88 -8.47
C THR A 163 7.22 -52.41 -8.31
N PHE A 164 5.95 -52.16 -8.01
CA PHE A 164 5.41 -50.85 -7.68
C PHE A 164 5.98 -50.47 -6.32
N LEU A 165 7.21 -49.98 -6.34
CA LEU A 165 7.75 -48.85 -5.59
C LEU A 165 9.29 -48.93 -5.59
N PRO A 166 9.97 -48.35 -6.59
CA PRO A 166 11.33 -47.90 -6.39
C PRO A 166 11.42 -46.38 -6.64
N ARG A 167 11.61 -45.64 -5.54
CA ARG A 167 12.16 -44.28 -5.46
C ARG A 167 11.33 -43.12 -6.05
N MET A 168 10.16 -42.85 -5.46
CA MET A 168 9.69 -41.46 -5.37
C MET A 168 10.50 -40.69 -4.31
N ARG A 169 11.80 -40.47 -4.56
CA ARG A 169 12.41 -39.24 -4.06
C ARG A 169 11.99 -38.19 -5.06
N GLN A 170 11.32 -37.13 -4.63
CA GLN A 170 11.36 -35.88 -5.38
C GLN A 170 12.82 -35.68 -5.78
N THR A 171 13.15 -35.82 -7.06
CA THR A 171 14.50 -35.51 -7.50
C THR A 171 14.71 -34.06 -7.07
N LYS A 172 15.71 -33.83 -6.20
CA LYS A 172 16.07 -32.47 -5.84
C LYS A 172 16.35 -31.79 -7.17
N ILE A 173 15.61 -30.72 -7.48
CA ILE A 173 15.84 -29.92 -8.69
C ILE A 173 17.34 -29.70 -8.79
N ASP A 174 17.96 -30.15 -9.89
CA ASP A 174 19.41 -30.14 -10.01
C ASP A 174 19.93 -28.73 -9.75
N ALA A 175 20.88 -28.63 -8.81
CA ALA A 175 21.39 -27.35 -8.36
C ALA A 175 21.95 -26.51 -9.52
N ASP A 176 22.44 -27.16 -10.58
CA ASP A 176 23.00 -26.50 -11.75
C ASP A 176 21.93 -25.88 -12.65
N ILE A 177 20.73 -26.47 -12.78
CA ILE A 177 19.59 -25.84 -13.47
C ILE A 177 19.15 -24.58 -12.71
N THR A 178 19.17 -24.62 -11.37
CA THR A 178 18.83 -23.42 -10.57
C THR A 178 19.91 -22.32 -10.64
N LYS A 179 21.18 -22.68 -10.89
CA LYS A 179 22.26 -21.70 -11.11
C LYS A 179 22.17 -21.08 -12.49
N GLN A 180 21.93 -21.88 -13.53
CA GLN A 180 21.76 -21.38 -14.91
C GLN A 180 20.57 -20.43 -15.03
N THR A 181 19.43 -20.77 -14.44
CA THR A 181 18.24 -19.90 -14.44
C THR A 181 18.47 -18.61 -13.67
N LYS A 182 19.18 -18.64 -12.53
CA LYS A 182 19.58 -17.42 -11.81
C LYS A 182 20.54 -16.55 -12.62
N ALA A 183 21.52 -17.15 -13.30
CA ALA A 183 22.48 -16.44 -14.14
C ALA A 183 21.78 -15.73 -15.32
N HIS A 184 20.82 -16.40 -15.96
CA HIS A 184 20.00 -15.81 -17.01
C HIS A 184 19.17 -14.63 -16.50
N ILE A 185 18.52 -14.76 -15.34
CA ILE A 185 17.73 -13.68 -14.75
C ILE A 185 18.62 -12.47 -14.40
N THR A 186 19.83 -12.68 -13.87
CA THR A 186 20.77 -11.59 -13.61
C THR A 186 21.29 -10.91 -14.87
N SER A 187 21.49 -11.67 -15.96
CA SER A 187 21.89 -11.12 -17.25
C SER A 187 20.79 -10.24 -17.85
N ILE A 188 19.54 -10.71 -17.85
CA ILE A 188 18.37 -9.94 -18.31
C ILE A 188 18.18 -8.68 -17.45
N ALA A 189 18.31 -8.81 -16.13
CA ALA A 189 18.19 -7.66 -15.23
C ALA A 189 19.34 -6.64 -15.41
N GLY A 190 20.53 -7.08 -15.83
CA GLY A 190 21.63 -6.19 -16.20
C GLY A 190 21.35 -5.45 -17.50
N TYR A 191 20.85 -6.15 -18.52
CA TYR A 191 20.49 -5.57 -19.82
C TYR A 191 19.37 -4.52 -19.71
N VAL A 192 18.34 -4.79 -18.90
CA VAL A 192 17.27 -3.82 -18.62
C VAL A 192 17.80 -2.58 -17.89
N ARG A 193 18.80 -2.76 -17.02
CA ARG A 193 19.43 -1.64 -16.30
C ARG A 193 20.26 -0.76 -17.23
N SER A 194 21.02 -1.36 -18.15
CA SER A 194 21.77 -0.62 -19.17
C SER A 194 20.88 0.12 -20.15
N LEU A 195 19.67 -0.41 -20.46
CA LEU A 195 18.70 0.28 -21.29
C LEU A 195 18.10 1.51 -20.60
N GLY A 196 17.88 1.45 -19.28
CA GLY A 196 17.39 2.58 -18.49
C GLY A 196 18.43 3.66 -18.17
N GLU A 197 19.71 3.42 -18.44
CA GLU A 197 20.80 4.40 -18.32
C GLU A 197 21.10 5.13 -19.66
N LEU A 198 20.45 4.70 -20.76
CA LEU A 198 20.59 5.26 -22.10
C LEU A 198 19.44 6.24 -22.47
N GLU A 199 18.49 6.48 -21.56
CA GLU A 199 17.47 7.54 -21.62
C GLU A 199 17.83 8.70 -20.68
#